data_AF-A0A5D4IEP1-F1
#
_entry.id   AF-A0A5D4IEP1-F1
#
_cell.length_a   1.000
_cell.length_b   1.000
_cell.length_c   1.000
_cell.angle_alpha   90.00
_cell.angle_beta   90.00
_cell.angle_gamma   90.00
#
_symmetry.space_group_name_H-M   'P 1'
#
loop_
_entity.id
_entity.type
_entity.pdbx_description
1 polymer ?
#
loop_
_entity_poly.entity_id
_entity_poly.type
_entity_poly.pdbx_seq_one_letter_code
_entity_poly.pdbx_strand_id
1 'polypeptide(L)'
;PGAPPRTVDAEHRFERDESDAARRQAALTHLTEQLGARLRDERQTCRVLTLTVLYADRTGHASITRSRTLPEATAHTPRLRATAHTLHGALGLQRARVRSLALRAGELGDAASASRQLTFGPDDDRARRIEAAADRARARFGAGAVRPASTAGMR
;
A
#
# COMPACT_ATOMS: atom_id res chain seq x y z
N PRO A 1 -7.39 -5.46 29.70
CA PRO A 1 -7.76 -5.63 28.27
C PRO A 1 -7.08 -4.56 27.41
N GLY A 2 -5.99 -4.92 26.71
CA GLY A 2 -5.26 -4.00 25.83
C GLY A 2 -5.99 -3.80 24.51
N ALA A 3 -6.14 -2.55 24.07
CA ALA A 3 -6.68 -2.24 22.75
C ALA A 3 -5.86 -2.96 21.67
N PRO A 4 -6.49 -3.46 20.59
CA PRO A 4 -5.74 -4.09 19.50
C PRO A 4 -4.69 -3.12 18.95
N PRO A 5 -3.52 -3.64 18.53
CA PRO A 5 -2.46 -2.81 17.96
C PRO A 5 -3.03 -2.02 16.78
N ARG A 6 -2.78 -0.71 16.76
CA ARG A 6 -3.24 0.16 15.68
C ARG A 6 -2.55 -0.28 14.39
N THR A 7 -3.34 -0.40 13.33
CA THR A 7 -2.86 -0.71 11.99
C THR A 7 -3.59 0.15 10.97
N VAL A 8 -2.91 0.48 9.88
CA VAL A 8 -3.52 1.17 8.73
C VAL A 8 -3.54 0.18 7.58
N ASP A 9 -4.69 0.02 6.93
CA ASP A 9 -4.87 -0.90 5.81
C ASP A 9 -5.46 -0.23 4.58
N ALA A 10 -5.18 -0.83 3.42
CA ALA A 10 -5.74 -0.50 2.12
C ALA A 10 -5.98 -1.79 1.34
N GLU A 11 -7.15 -1.94 0.72
CA GLU A 11 -7.53 -3.11 -0.07
C GLU A 11 -8.00 -2.70 -1.47
N HIS A 12 -7.61 -3.49 -2.47
CA HIS A 12 -8.13 -3.41 -3.83
C HIS A 12 -8.73 -4.76 -4.20
N ARG A 13 -10.01 -4.74 -4.59
CA ARG A 13 -10.73 -5.91 -5.11
C ARG A 13 -10.92 -5.75 -6.61
N PHE A 14 -10.59 -6.80 -7.35
CA PHE A 14 -10.86 -6.85 -8.78
C PHE A 14 -12.31 -7.32 -9.01
N GLU A 15 -12.94 -6.80 -10.07
CA GLU A 15 -14.31 -7.20 -10.44
C GLU A 15 -14.37 -8.69 -10.82
N ARG A 16 -13.33 -9.16 -11.52
CA ARG A 16 -13.11 -10.54 -11.94
C ARG A 16 -11.71 -10.97 -11.52
N ASP A 17 -11.48 -12.27 -11.43
CA ASP A 17 -10.17 -12.76 -11.01
C ASP A 17 -9.10 -12.38 -12.05
N GLU A 18 -8.13 -11.60 -11.60
CA GLU A 18 -7.16 -10.92 -12.45
C GLU A 18 -5.89 -11.76 -12.63
N SER A 19 -5.60 -12.11 -13.89
CA SER A 19 -4.40 -12.85 -14.28
C SER A 19 -3.30 -11.95 -14.86
N ASP A 20 -3.63 -10.73 -15.28
CA ASP A 20 -2.69 -9.77 -15.84
C ASP A 20 -1.76 -9.20 -14.75
N ALA A 21 -0.46 -9.47 -14.91
CA ALA A 21 0.56 -8.99 -14.00
C ALA A 21 0.67 -7.46 -13.99
N ALA A 22 0.46 -6.79 -15.12
CA ALA A 22 0.52 -5.33 -15.20
C ALA A 22 -0.62 -4.69 -14.42
N ARG A 23 -1.84 -5.25 -14.50
CA ARG A 23 -2.99 -4.78 -13.71
C ARG A 23 -2.79 -4.98 -12.22
N ARG A 24 -2.24 -6.14 -11.81
CA ARG A 24 -1.87 -6.39 -10.39
C ARG A 24 -0.82 -5.41 -9.90
N GLN A 25 0.19 -5.12 -10.71
CA GLN A 25 1.26 -4.20 -10.37
C GLN A 25 0.77 -2.75 -10.24
N ALA A 26 -0.14 -2.33 -11.13
CA ALA A 26 -0.80 -1.02 -11.06
C ALA A 26 -1.68 -0.90 -9.80
N ALA A 27 -2.48 -1.92 -9.50
CA ALA A 27 -3.30 -1.96 -8.28
C ALA A 27 -2.42 -1.90 -7.01
N LEU A 28 -1.31 -2.64 -6.98
CA LEU A 28 -0.39 -2.63 -5.85
C LEU A 28 0.28 -1.25 -5.67
N THR A 29 0.66 -0.59 -6.76
CA THR A 29 1.18 0.79 -6.73
C THR A 29 0.14 1.74 -6.14
N HIS A 30 -1.10 1.66 -6.62
CA HIS A 30 -2.19 2.48 -6.11
C HIS A 30 -2.46 2.24 -4.61
N LEU A 31 -2.41 1.00 -4.14
CA LEU A 31 -2.55 0.69 -2.71
C LEU A 31 -1.43 1.28 -1.87
N THR A 32 -0.19 1.25 -2.37
CA THR A 32 0.95 1.82 -1.65
C THR A 32 0.85 3.34 -1.53
N GLU A 33 0.33 4.02 -2.56
CA GLU A 33 0.08 5.46 -2.52
C GLU A 33 -1.01 5.84 -1.51
N GLN A 34 -2.12 5.09 -1.49
CA GLN A 34 -3.17 5.29 -0.50
C GLN A 34 -2.67 5.06 0.93
N LEU A 35 -1.91 3.99 1.14
CA LEU A 35 -1.35 3.66 2.45
C LEU A 35 -0.35 4.73 2.93
N GLY A 36 0.56 5.16 2.06
CA GLY A 36 1.53 6.20 2.37
C GLY A 36 0.88 7.57 2.62
N ALA A 37 -0.15 7.94 1.87
CA ALA A 37 -0.95 9.15 2.13
C ALA A 37 -1.62 9.09 3.50
N ARG A 38 -2.29 7.97 3.81
CA ARG A 38 -2.98 7.81 5.10
C ARG A 38 -2.04 7.84 6.29
N LEU A 39 -0.87 7.19 6.19
CA LEU A 39 0.17 7.28 7.24
C LEU A 39 0.61 8.72 7.46
N ARG A 40 0.82 9.51 6.40
CA ARG A 40 1.25 10.92 6.52
C ARG A 40 0.15 11.83 7.06
N ASP A 41 -1.10 11.63 6.63
CA ASP A 41 -2.26 12.36 7.14
C ASP A 41 -2.44 12.13 8.64
N GLU A 42 -2.23 10.88 9.10
CA GLU A 42 -2.29 10.51 10.51
C GLU A 42 -0.98 10.81 11.28
N ARG A 43 0.04 11.39 10.62
CA ARG A 43 1.39 11.64 11.16
C ARG A 43 2.04 10.40 11.79
N GLN A 44 1.83 9.24 11.17
CA GLN A 44 2.34 7.95 11.59
C GLN A 44 3.41 7.45 10.61
N THR A 45 4.24 6.54 11.11
CA THR A 45 5.19 5.73 10.34
C THR A 45 4.92 4.27 10.64
N CYS A 46 5.32 3.37 9.76
CA CYS A 46 5.17 1.92 9.97
C CYS A 46 6.53 1.22 9.91
N ARG A 47 6.68 0.17 10.72
CA ARG A 47 7.86 -0.71 10.68
C ARG A 47 7.56 -2.05 10.03
N VAL A 48 6.29 -2.48 9.97
CA VAL A 48 5.91 -3.75 9.35
C VAL A 48 4.95 -3.48 8.20
N LEU A 49 5.25 -4.03 7.02
CA LEU A 49 4.34 -4.07 5.89
C LEU A 49 3.90 -5.50 5.64
N THR A 50 2.59 -5.73 5.59
CA THR A 50 1.99 -7.03 5.30
C THR A 50 1.18 -6.94 4.02
N LEU A 51 1.43 -7.86 3.09
CA LEU A 51 0.66 -8.07 1.87
C LEU A 51 -0.15 -9.35 2.02
N THR A 52 -1.46 -9.23 1.82
CA THR A 52 -2.39 -10.36 1.70
C THR A 52 -2.94 -10.39 0.28
N VAL A 53 -2.90 -11.55 -0.36
CA VAL A 53 -3.42 -11.77 -1.70
C VAL A 53 -4.46 -12.87 -1.65
N LEU A 54 -5.68 -12.57 -2.09
CA LEU A 54 -6.71 -13.57 -2.32
C LEU A 54 -6.65 -14.00 -3.79
N TYR A 55 -6.55 -15.30 -4.04
CA TYR A 55 -6.46 -15.85 -5.39
C TYR A 55 -7.39 -17.06 -5.55
N ALA A 56 -7.77 -17.37 -6.78
CA ALA A 56 -8.55 -18.55 -7.10
C ALA A 56 -7.70 -19.81 -7.00
N ASP A 57 -8.23 -20.83 -6.33
CA ASP A 57 -7.64 -22.15 -6.17
C ASP A 57 -8.67 -23.24 -6.54
N ARG A 58 -8.27 -24.52 -6.52
CA ARG A 58 -9.11 -25.66 -6.95
C ARG A 58 -10.44 -25.80 -6.20
N THR A 59 -10.55 -25.25 -5.00
CA THR A 59 -11.74 -25.31 -4.14
C THR A 59 -12.53 -24.00 -4.09
N GLY A 60 -12.14 -22.98 -4.87
CA GLY A 60 -12.73 -21.64 -4.83
C GLY A 60 -11.66 -20.57 -4.68
N HIS A 61 -11.49 -20.03 -3.48
CA HIS A 61 -10.49 -18.98 -3.20
C HIS A 61 -9.62 -19.31 -1.99
N ALA A 62 -8.34 -18.98 -2.09
CA ALA A 62 -7.35 -19.10 -1.02
C ALA A 62 -6.62 -17.77 -0.84
N SER A 63 -6.16 -17.49 0.39
CA SER A 63 -5.39 -16.30 0.71
C SER A 63 -3.96 -16.65 1.07
N ILE A 64 -3.00 -15.91 0.55
CA ILE A 64 -1.60 -15.97 0.96
C ILE A 64 -1.18 -14.63 1.57
N THR A 65 -0.52 -14.68 2.71
CA THR A 65 -0.07 -13.49 3.43
C THR A 65 1.44 -13.53 3.64
N ARG A 66 2.12 -12.43 3.35
CA ARG A 66 3.54 -12.23 3.63
C ARG A 66 3.76 -10.87 4.26
N SER A 67 4.58 -10.83 5.30
CA SER A 67 4.98 -9.62 5.99
C SER A 67 6.48 -9.41 5.88
N ARG A 68 6.89 -8.14 5.94
CA ARG A 68 8.30 -7.75 6.06
C ARG A 68 8.44 -6.62 7.06
N THR A 69 9.38 -6.78 7.98
CA THR A 69 9.83 -5.71 8.86
C THR A 69 10.86 -4.85 8.11
N LEU A 70 10.60 -3.55 8.08
CA LEU A 70 11.46 -2.53 7.52
C LEU A 70 12.59 -2.22 8.51
N PRO A 71 13.81 -1.98 8.02
CA PRO A 71 14.95 -1.66 8.90
C PRO A 71 14.72 -0.35 9.66
N GLU A 72 13.97 0.59 9.09
CA GLU A 72 13.61 1.87 9.70
C GLU A 72 12.10 2.10 9.54
N ALA A 73 11.47 2.68 10.57
CA ALA A 73 10.07 3.06 10.50
C ALA A 73 9.89 4.20 9.48
N THR A 74 8.95 4.04 8.54
CA THR A 74 8.76 5.01 7.46
C THR A 74 7.30 5.16 7.05
N ALA A 75 6.98 6.34 6.52
CA ALA A 75 5.74 6.63 5.80
C ALA A 75 6.01 6.95 4.32
N HIS A 76 7.25 6.77 3.85
CA HIS A 76 7.68 7.20 2.53
C HIS A 76 7.18 6.22 1.46
N THR A 77 6.27 6.70 0.61
CA THR A 77 5.58 5.87 -0.38
C THR A 77 6.51 5.06 -1.29
N PRO A 78 7.61 5.60 -1.85
CA PRO A 78 8.56 4.82 -2.67
C PRO A 78 9.16 3.61 -1.94
N ARG A 79 9.49 3.75 -0.65
CA ARG A 79 10.06 2.66 0.17
C ARG A 79 9.01 1.60 0.49
N LEU A 80 7.78 2.03 0.78
CA LEU A 80 6.63 1.13 0.94
C LEU A 80 6.33 0.37 -0.36
N ARG A 81 6.36 1.06 -1.49
CA ARG A 81 6.12 0.48 -2.82
C ARG A 81 7.17 -0.55 -3.21
N ALA A 82 8.46 -0.23 -3.06
CA ALA A 82 9.54 -1.20 -3.30
C ALA A 82 9.37 -2.45 -2.42
N THR A 83 8.93 -2.27 -1.18
CA THR A 83 8.64 -3.37 -0.25
C THR A 83 7.45 -4.21 -0.67
N ALA A 84 6.33 -3.58 -1.03
CA ALA A 84 5.16 -4.25 -1.53
C ALA A 84 5.47 -5.08 -2.78
N HIS A 85 6.23 -4.54 -3.73
CA HIS A 85 6.63 -5.27 -4.93
C HIS A 85 7.56 -6.45 -4.62
N THR A 86 8.49 -6.31 -3.67
CA THR A 86 9.33 -7.44 -3.24
C THR A 86 8.47 -8.55 -2.62
N LEU A 87 7.53 -8.18 -1.74
CA LEU A 87 6.60 -9.13 -1.13
C LEU A 87 5.75 -9.84 -2.19
N HIS A 88 5.19 -9.09 -3.14
CA HIS A 88 4.37 -9.65 -4.21
C HIS A 88 5.18 -10.59 -5.13
N GLY A 89 6.41 -10.21 -5.49
CA GLY A 89 7.30 -11.05 -6.30
C GLY A 89 7.65 -12.37 -5.62
N ALA A 90 7.88 -12.34 -4.30
CA ALA A 90 8.19 -13.54 -3.51
C ALA A 90 7.03 -14.54 -3.40
N LEU A 91 5.79 -14.15 -3.73
CA LEU A 91 4.63 -15.05 -3.72
C LEU A 91 4.60 -15.99 -4.93
N GLY A 92 5.37 -15.73 -6.00
CA GLY A 92 5.45 -16.64 -7.15
C GLY A 92 4.14 -16.80 -7.93
N LEU A 93 3.29 -15.78 -7.96
CA LEU A 93 1.92 -15.81 -8.53
C LEU A 93 1.86 -15.78 -10.07
N GLN A 94 2.82 -16.40 -10.77
CA GLN A 94 3.05 -16.27 -12.21
C GLN A 94 1.83 -16.64 -13.08
N ARG A 95 0.88 -17.42 -12.55
CA ARG A 95 -0.39 -17.75 -13.21
C ARG A 95 -1.61 -17.68 -12.29
N ALA A 96 -1.46 -17.07 -11.11
CA ALA A 96 -2.56 -17.00 -10.17
C ALA A 96 -3.61 -16.00 -10.67
N ARG A 97 -4.87 -16.38 -10.48
CA ARG A 97 -6.03 -15.54 -10.71
C ARG A 97 -6.34 -14.79 -9.43
N VAL A 98 -5.97 -13.51 -9.35
CA VAL A 98 -6.04 -12.73 -8.11
C VAL A 98 -7.40 -12.03 -7.99
N ARG A 99 -8.09 -12.25 -6.88
CA ARG A 99 -9.37 -11.62 -6.56
C ARG A 99 -9.19 -10.30 -5.81
N SER A 100 -8.23 -10.24 -4.90
CA SER A 100 -7.92 -9.01 -4.16
C SER A 100 -6.47 -8.95 -3.68
N LEU A 101 -6.02 -7.71 -3.47
CA LEU A 101 -4.74 -7.37 -2.86
C LEU A 101 -5.03 -6.46 -1.67
N ALA A 102 -4.45 -6.77 -0.51
CA ALA A 102 -4.55 -5.93 0.68
C ALA A 102 -3.15 -5.65 1.24
N LEU A 103 -2.89 -4.39 1.57
CA LEU A 103 -1.71 -3.97 2.29
C LEU A 103 -2.09 -3.50 3.69
N ARG A 104 -1.27 -3.87 4.67
CA ARG A 104 -1.42 -3.47 6.07
C ARG A 104 -0.09 -2.97 6.61
N ALA A 105 -0.11 -1.73 7.09
CA ALA A 105 0.94 -1.13 7.90
C ALA A 105 0.73 -1.48 9.37
N GLY A 106 1.72 -2.11 9.97
CA GLY A 106 1.77 -2.48 11.38
C GLY A 106 2.99 -1.89 12.08
N GLU A 107 3.02 -2.06 13.40
CA GLU A 107 4.00 -1.41 14.28
C GLU A 107 4.09 0.10 13.99
N LEU A 108 2.94 0.76 14.19
CA LEU A 108 2.82 2.18 13.93
C LEU A 108 3.54 2.99 15.00
N GLY A 109 4.33 3.97 14.58
CA GLY A 109 5.02 4.92 15.45
C GLY A 109 4.72 6.36 15.05
N ASP A 110 4.90 7.29 15.97
CA ASP A 110 4.78 8.72 15.69
C ASP A 110 5.87 9.18 14.72
N ALA A 111 5.49 9.83 13.62
CA ALA A 111 6.42 10.38 12.65
C ALA A 111 7.36 11.43 13.27
N ALA A 112 6.94 12.14 14.33
CA ALA A 112 7.79 13.06 15.07
C ALA A 112 8.96 12.35 15.75
N SER A 113 8.78 11.09 16.19
CA SER A 113 9.83 10.28 16.83
C SER A 113 10.78 9.64 15.80
N ALA A 114 10.30 9.41 14.57
CA ALA A 114 11.09 8.80 13.49
C ALA A 114 12.00 9.80 12.75
N SER A 115 11.81 11.10 12.97
CA SER A 115 12.58 12.18 12.33
C SER A 115 14.07 12.19 12.67
N ARG A 116 14.50 11.49 13.72
CA ARG A 116 15.89 11.49 14.21
C ARG A 116 16.81 10.48 13.53
N GLN A 117 16.28 9.55 12.73
CA GLN A 117 17.05 8.43 12.18
C GLN A 117 16.71 8.15 10.73
N LEU A 118 17.04 9.11 9.87
CA LEU A 118 16.91 8.93 8.43
C LEU A 118 18.24 9.33 7.79
N THR A 119 19.02 8.34 7.39
CA THR A 119 20.19 8.53 6.53
C THR A 119 19.67 8.73 5.12
N PHE A 120 19.69 9.97 4.63
CA PHE A 120 18.97 10.37 3.41
C PHE A 120 19.89 10.44 2.18
N GLY A 121 19.40 9.93 1.05
CA GLY A 121 19.96 10.18 -0.28
C GLY A 121 19.22 11.29 -1.04
N PRO A 122 19.81 11.91 -2.08
CA PRO A 122 19.24 13.04 -2.81
C PRO A 122 17.99 12.72 -3.64
N ASP A 123 17.74 11.45 -4.01
CA ASP A 123 16.56 11.04 -4.80
C ASP A 123 15.26 11.02 -3.95
N ASP A 124 15.36 10.62 -2.68
CA ASP A 124 14.28 10.62 -1.69
C ASP A 124 13.72 12.03 -1.42
N ASP A 125 14.56 13.06 -1.51
CA ASP A 125 14.16 14.45 -1.26
C ASP A 125 13.25 14.99 -2.37
N ARG A 126 13.54 14.64 -3.63
CA ARG A 126 12.71 14.99 -4.79
C ARG A 126 11.37 14.27 -4.75
N ALA A 127 11.39 12.97 -4.44
CA ALA A 127 10.18 12.17 -4.29
C ALA A 127 9.28 12.71 -3.17
N ARG A 128 9.85 13.11 -2.02
CA ARG A 128 9.09 13.73 -0.92
C ARG A 128 8.48 15.07 -1.29
N ARG A 129 9.16 15.93 -2.07
CA ARG A 129 8.57 17.20 -2.53
C ARG A 129 7.38 16.97 -3.46
N ILE A 130 7.45 15.94 -4.30
CA ILE A 130 6.33 15.52 -5.16
C ILE A 130 5.19 14.95 -4.29
N GLU A 131 5.51 14.13 -3.28
CA GLU A 131 4.54 13.58 -2.32
C GLU A 131 3.80 14.68 -1.55
N ALA A 132 4.55 15.67 -1.03
CA ALA A 132 3.99 16.81 -0.31
C ALA A 132 3.18 17.74 -1.23
N ALA A 133 3.47 17.78 -2.53
CA ALA A 133 2.64 18.50 -3.50
C ALA A 133 1.34 17.73 -3.79
N ALA A 134 1.41 16.41 -3.94
CA ALA A 134 0.24 15.55 -4.17
C ALA A 134 -0.71 15.52 -2.95
N ASP A 135 -0.17 15.49 -1.74
CA ASP A 135 -0.98 15.58 -0.51
C ASP A 135 -1.67 16.92 -0.38
N ARG A 136 -0.95 18.02 -0.65
CA ARG A 136 -1.55 19.36 -0.63
C ARG A 136 -2.65 19.50 -1.67
N ALA A 137 -2.53 18.84 -2.82
CA ALA A 137 -3.63 18.76 -3.78
C ALA A 137 -4.81 17.97 -3.21
N ARG A 138 -4.60 16.79 -2.62
CA ARG A 138 -5.67 15.98 -2.00
C ARG A 138 -6.36 16.68 -0.83
N ALA A 139 -5.61 17.38 0.01
CA ALA A 139 -6.13 18.18 1.12
C ALA A 139 -6.97 19.37 0.63
N ARG A 140 -6.62 19.96 -0.52
CA ARG A 140 -7.33 21.10 -1.13
C ARG A 140 -8.59 20.70 -1.91
N PHE A 141 -8.65 19.47 -2.44
CA PHE A 141 -9.77 18.96 -3.23
C PHE A 141 -10.66 17.95 -2.47
N GLY A 142 -10.37 17.70 -1.19
CA GLY A 142 -11.14 16.82 -0.30
C GLY A 142 -10.85 15.33 -0.51
N ALA A 143 -10.93 14.55 0.57
CA ALA A 143 -10.70 13.10 0.63
C ALA A 143 -11.69 12.25 -0.23
N GLY A 144 -12.58 12.89 -0.99
CA GLY A 144 -13.51 12.25 -1.92
C GLY A 144 -13.05 12.22 -3.39
N ALA A 145 -11.89 12.80 -3.73
CA ALA A 145 -11.47 13.01 -5.13
C ALA A 145 -10.58 11.91 -5.74
N VAL A 146 -10.51 10.71 -5.13
CA VAL A 146 -9.93 9.53 -5.80
C VAL A 146 -10.88 8.35 -5.67
N ARG A 147 -12.07 8.49 -6.26
CA ARG A 147 -12.77 7.35 -6.86
C ARG A 147 -12.19 7.19 -8.28
N PRO A 148 -11.71 6.01 -8.70
CA PRO A 148 -11.72 5.69 -10.12
C PRO A 148 -13.20 5.57 -10.53
N ALA A 149 -13.78 6.67 -10.97
CA ALA A 149 -15.03 6.64 -11.72
C ALA A 149 -14.65 6.51 -13.20
N SER A 150 -14.67 5.27 -13.71
CA SER A 150 -14.81 4.84 -15.10
C SER A 150 -14.61 3.33 -15.08
N THR A 151 -15.63 2.48 -15.07
CA THR A 151 -16.62 2.36 -16.15
C THR A 151 -18.02 2.07 -15.61
N ALA A 152 -18.89 3.07 -15.68
CA ALA A 152 -20.31 2.87 -15.90
C ALA A 152 -20.54 3.02 -17.41
N GLY A 153 -21.12 1.99 -18.04
CA GLY A 153 -21.57 2.09 -19.43
C GLY A 153 -21.49 0.79 -20.20
N MET A 154 -22.44 -0.12 -19.98
CA MET A 154 -23.40 -0.50 -21.03
C MET A 154 -24.49 -1.40 -20.45
N ARG A 155 -25.72 -1.07 -20.85
CA ARG A 155 -26.90 -1.92 -20.78
C ARG A 155 -26.72 -3.15 -21.65
#